data_AF-A0ABD3MCG3-F1
#
_entry.id   AF-A0ABD3MCG3-F1
#
_cell.length_a   1.000
_cell.length_b   1.000
_cell.length_c   1.000
_cell.angle_alpha   90.00
_cell.angle_beta   90.00
_cell.angle_gamma   90.00
#
_symmetry.space_group_name_H-M   'P 1'
#
loop_
_entity.id
_entity.type
_entity.pdbx_description
1 polymer ?
#
loop_
_entity_poly.entity_id
_entity_poly.type
_entity_poly.pdbx_seq_one_letter_code
_entity_poly.pdbx_strand_id
1 'polypeptide(L)'
;MPTRIALFSTTQAPIDSMIDDNVSKSASANRILDHRQQLINEIGIAFAQKIFELEDFQRKNGHCLVPKRYQSNPSLGNWVNKQRQNYRRHLMGESTALNETRITALNNIGFVWNTTSIPLKSTHRENAWQSMYHQLIEFRRINGHCRVPSATMLGQWVVRQRFLYRQNPVGSSLTDERIRLLNDINFQWTTRSEELWNEHMREMREFKQQNGHALVPRNYPQNPQLSAWVATQRKNYKRRLDGKPSPLSVERVRELDEIGFVWSYWDHNFMAAQNDRLL
;
A
#
# COMPACT_ATOMS: atom_id res chain seq x y z
N MET A 1 -23.11 -34.60 -71.19
CA MET A 1 -23.60 -34.69 -69.80
C MET A 1 -22.81 -35.77 -69.08
N PRO A 2 -21.80 -35.39 -68.30
CA PRO A 2 -21.77 -35.82 -66.91
C PRO A 2 -21.34 -34.73 -65.92
N THR A 3 -21.78 -34.93 -64.69
CA THR A 3 -21.79 -34.05 -63.51
C THR A 3 -20.39 -33.78 -62.93
N ARG A 4 -20.16 -32.53 -62.51
CA ARG A 4 -18.92 -31.99 -61.95
C ARG A 4 -18.90 -32.22 -60.42
N ILE A 5 -17.92 -32.98 -59.91
CA ILE A 5 -17.67 -33.14 -58.46
C ILE A 5 -16.54 -32.19 -58.04
N ALA A 6 -16.77 -31.40 -57.00
CA ALA A 6 -15.82 -30.43 -56.45
C ALA A 6 -14.83 -31.11 -55.48
N LEU A 7 -13.54 -30.77 -55.61
CA LEU A 7 -12.47 -31.17 -54.70
C LEU A 7 -12.42 -30.19 -53.52
N PHE A 8 -12.52 -30.69 -52.29
CA PHE A 8 -12.20 -29.93 -51.07
C PHE A 8 -10.70 -30.05 -50.77
N SER A 9 -10.04 -28.90 -50.68
CA SER A 9 -8.63 -28.75 -50.25
C SER A 9 -8.59 -28.59 -48.74
N THR A 10 -8.04 -29.58 -48.03
CA THR A 10 -7.76 -29.47 -46.59
C THR A 10 -6.35 -28.90 -46.39
N THR A 11 -6.28 -27.63 -45.99
CA THR A 11 -5.02 -26.97 -45.59
C THR A 11 -4.71 -27.31 -44.14
N GLN A 12 -3.67 -28.12 -43.91
CA GLN A 12 -3.08 -28.34 -42.58
C GLN A 12 -2.23 -27.11 -42.21
N ALA A 13 -2.53 -26.47 -41.07
CA ALA A 13 -1.70 -25.37 -40.54
C ALA A 13 -0.36 -25.89 -39.97
N PRO A 14 0.74 -25.12 -40.02
CA PRO A 14 2.06 -25.58 -39.60
C PRO A 14 2.23 -25.53 -38.07
N ILE A 15 2.79 -26.61 -37.51
CA ILE A 15 3.04 -26.84 -36.06
C ILE A 15 4.26 -26.04 -35.55
N ASP A 16 4.98 -25.32 -36.41
CA ASP A 16 6.30 -24.74 -36.08
C ASP A 16 6.31 -23.45 -35.24
N SER A 17 5.17 -22.86 -34.88
CA SER A 17 5.17 -21.60 -34.09
C SER A 17 4.97 -21.77 -32.57
N MET A 18 4.93 -22.99 -32.03
CA MET A 18 4.76 -23.25 -30.59
C MET A 18 5.99 -23.88 -29.91
N ILE A 19 7.07 -24.12 -30.66
CA ILE A 19 8.29 -24.78 -30.16
C ILE A 19 9.31 -23.73 -29.64
N ASP A 20 9.40 -22.54 -30.24
CA ASP A 20 10.46 -21.55 -29.95
C ASP A 20 10.37 -20.88 -28.57
N ASP A 21 9.16 -20.58 -28.07
CA ASP A 21 8.96 -19.96 -26.75
C ASP A 21 9.29 -20.92 -25.59
N ASN A 22 9.10 -22.22 -25.82
CA ASN A 22 9.34 -23.24 -24.82
C ASN A 22 10.83 -23.62 -24.76
N VAL A 23 11.53 -23.59 -25.91
CA VAL A 23 12.98 -23.76 -26.01
C VAL A 23 13.72 -22.56 -25.40
N SER A 24 13.25 -21.33 -25.59
CA SER A 24 13.88 -20.14 -24.99
C SER A 24 13.69 -20.06 -23.46
N LYS A 25 12.51 -20.46 -22.94
CA LYS A 25 12.26 -20.57 -21.51
C LYS A 25 13.04 -21.72 -20.87
N SER A 26 13.18 -22.85 -21.56
CA SER A 26 13.96 -23.99 -21.06
C SER A 26 15.47 -23.72 -21.08
N ALA A 27 15.99 -23.05 -22.10
CA ALA A 27 17.39 -22.63 -22.15
C ALA A 27 17.75 -21.62 -21.04
N SER A 28 16.83 -20.69 -20.74
CA SER A 28 16.99 -19.73 -19.64
C SER A 28 16.90 -20.42 -18.27
N ALA A 29 16.00 -21.39 -18.11
CA ALA A 29 15.88 -22.20 -16.90
C ALA A 29 17.13 -23.05 -16.65
N ASN A 30 17.69 -23.67 -17.70
CA ASN A 30 18.92 -24.45 -17.61
C ASN A 30 20.12 -23.59 -17.19
N ARG A 31 20.27 -22.37 -17.73
CA ARG A 31 21.32 -21.43 -17.30
C ARG A 31 21.20 -21.04 -15.82
N ILE A 32 19.98 -20.89 -15.30
CA ILE A 32 19.74 -20.58 -13.88
C ILE A 32 20.11 -21.79 -13.01
N LEU A 33 19.78 -23.00 -13.44
CA LEU A 33 20.12 -24.24 -12.73
C LEU A 33 21.64 -24.46 -12.69
N ASP A 34 22.33 -24.21 -13.80
CA ASP A 34 23.79 -24.30 -13.89
C ASP A 34 24.47 -23.30 -12.95
N HIS A 35 24.01 -22.04 -12.93
CA HIS A 35 24.55 -21.03 -12.02
C HIS A 35 24.32 -21.38 -10.55
N ARG A 36 23.14 -21.91 -10.22
CA ARG A 36 22.83 -22.36 -8.84
C ARG A 36 23.69 -23.55 -8.43
N GLN A 37 23.92 -24.50 -9.32
CA GLN A 37 24.76 -25.65 -9.04
C GLN A 37 26.23 -25.25 -8.86
N GLN A 38 26.72 -24.33 -9.68
CA GLN A 38 28.06 -23.75 -9.52
C GLN A 38 28.19 -23.06 -8.15
N LEU A 39 27.22 -22.23 -7.78
CA LEU A 39 27.23 -21.54 -6.49
C LEU A 39 27.25 -22.53 -5.32
N ILE A 40 26.46 -23.61 -5.39
CA ILE A 40 26.45 -24.70 -4.40
C ILE A 40 27.84 -25.30 -4.22
N ASN A 41 28.53 -25.59 -5.32
CA ASN A 41 29.87 -26.18 -5.30
C ASN A 41 30.91 -25.23 -4.66
N GLU A 42 30.78 -23.92 -4.90
CA GLU A 42 31.73 -22.91 -4.44
C GLU A 42 31.58 -22.54 -2.96
N ILE A 43 30.35 -22.44 -2.45
CA ILE A 43 30.10 -21.92 -1.08
C ILE A 43 29.49 -22.94 -0.12
N GLY A 44 29.16 -24.13 -0.65
CA GLY A 44 28.54 -25.24 0.07
C GLY A 44 27.01 -25.15 0.12
N ILE A 45 26.38 -26.32 0.06
CA ILE A 45 24.91 -26.49 -0.04
C ILE A 45 24.14 -25.67 0.99
N ALA A 46 24.50 -25.75 2.28
CA ALA A 46 23.76 -25.09 3.34
C ALA A 46 23.81 -23.55 3.25
N PHE A 47 24.93 -22.99 2.76
CA PHE A 47 25.08 -21.55 2.61
C PHE A 47 24.38 -21.07 1.33
N ALA A 48 24.53 -21.80 0.22
CA ALA A 48 23.82 -21.53 -1.03
C ALA A 48 22.30 -21.55 -0.85
N GLN A 49 21.77 -22.49 -0.06
CA GLN A 49 20.32 -22.51 0.24
C GLN A 49 19.84 -21.23 0.92
N LYS A 50 20.65 -20.65 1.82
CA LYS A 50 20.34 -19.37 2.46
C LYS A 50 20.49 -18.17 1.52
N ILE A 51 21.39 -18.23 0.56
CA ILE A 51 21.45 -17.25 -0.54
C ILE A 51 20.16 -17.31 -1.36
N PHE A 52 19.68 -18.50 -1.73
CA PHE A 52 18.43 -18.62 -2.49
C PHE A 52 17.21 -18.12 -1.70
N GLU A 53 17.13 -18.40 -0.39
CA GLU A 53 16.10 -17.82 0.48
C GLU A 53 16.19 -16.28 0.55
N LEU A 54 17.40 -15.72 0.48
CA LEU A 54 17.63 -14.28 0.48
C LEU A 54 17.33 -13.64 -0.88
N GLU A 55 17.62 -14.31 -2.00
CA GLU A 55 17.18 -13.92 -3.35
C GLU A 55 15.64 -13.88 -3.41
N ASP A 56 14.97 -14.90 -2.84
CA ASP A 56 13.50 -14.90 -2.72
C ASP A 56 13.01 -13.71 -1.91
N PHE A 57 13.68 -13.41 -0.81
CA PHE A 57 13.36 -12.23 -0.02
C PHE A 57 13.57 -10.95 -0.82
N GLN A 58 14.69 -10.81 -1.53
CA GLN A 58 15.01 -9.66 -2.37
C GLN A 58 14.00 -9.48 -3.49
N ARG A 59 13.62 -10.55 -4.20
CA ARG A 59 12.59 -10.50 -5.25
C ARG A 59 11.25 -10.00 -4.70
N LYS A 60 10.91 -10.37 -3.46
CA LYS A 60 9.66 -9.95 -2.80
C LYS A 60 9.72 -8.54 -2.21
N ASN A 61 10.88 -8.07 -1.79
CA ASN A 61 11.02 -6.83 -1.00
C ASN A 61 11.84 -5.73 -1.68
N GLY A 62 12.48 -6.03 -2.81
CA GLY A 62 13.40 -5.14 -3.54
C GLY A 62 14.75 -4.91 -2.87
N HIS A 63 15.02 -5.56 -1.73
CA HIS A 63 16.25 -5.34 -0.95
C HIS A 63 16.63 -6.56 -0.09
N CYS A 64 17.88 -6.63 0.37
CA CYS A 64 18.39 -7.71 1.23
C CYS A 64 18.35 -7.39 2.75
N LEU A 65 17.58 -6.41 3.18
CA LEU A 65 17.46 -6.01 4.59
C LEU A 65 16.46 -6.86 5.37
N VAL A 66 16.82 -8.12 5.59
CA VAL A 66 16.00 -9.03 6.40
C VAL A 66 15.99 -8.57 7.87
N PRO A 67 14.81 -8.39 8.50
CA PRO A 67 14.71 -8.07 9.93
C PRO A 67 15.27 -9.21 10.80
N LYS A 68 15.90 -8.87 11.93
CA LYS A 68 16.37 -9.89 12.89
C LYS A 68 15.23 -10.79 13.37
N ARG A 69 14.05 -10.22 13.59
CA ARG A 69 12.82 -10.94 13.98
C ARG A 69 11.90 -11.14 12.77
N TYR A 70 12.42 -11.75 11.70
CA TYR A 70 11.62 -12.00 10.51
C TYR A 70 10.65 -13.17 10.72
N GLN A 71 9.37 -12.87 10.93
CA GLN A 71 8.37 -13.87 11.34
C GLN A 71 8.09 -14.93 10.25
N SER A 72 8.10 -14.54 8.97
CA SER A 72 7.81 -15.46 7.87
C SER A 72 8.93 -16.48 7.64
N ASN A 73 10.17 -16.15 8.02
CA ASN A 73 11.29 -17.09 8.03
C ASN A 73 12.31 -16.69 9.11
N PRO A 74 12.10 -17.12 10.37
CA PRO A 74 12.98 -16.75 11.49
C PRO A 74 14.41 -17.27 11.30
N SER A 75 14.56 -18.41 10.60
CA SER A 75 15.86 -19.00 10.26
C SER A 75 16.70 -18.05 9.40
N LEU A 76 16.10 -17.47 8.35
CA LEU A 76 16.76 -16.49 7.48
C LEU A 76 17.13 -15.21 8.24
N GLY A 77 16.22 -14.68 9.08
CA GLY A 77 16.49 -13.48 9.87
C GLY A 77 17.68 -13.64 10.83
N ASN A 78 17.74 -14.78 11.52
CA ASN A 78 18.87 -15.13 12.37
C ASN A 78 20.17 -15.32 11.57
N TRP A 79 20.10 -16.02 10.44
CA TRP A 79 21.25 -16.27 9.59
C TRP A 79 21.85 -14.98 9.03
N VAL A 80 21.04 -14.07 8.49
CA VAL A 80 21.47 -12.75 7.99
C VAL A 80 22.18 -11.95 9.08
N ASN A 81 21.60 -11.93 10.30
CA ASN A 81 22.24 -11.24 11.43
C ASN A 81 23.58 -11.88 11.81
N LYS A 82 23.69 -13.22 11.75
CA LYS A 82 24.95 -13.93 12.01
C LYS A 82 26.01 -13.60 10.95
N GLN A 83 25.64 -13.48 9.67
CA GLN A 83 26.58 -13.08 8.61
C GLN A 83 27.13 -11.68 8.84
N ARG A 84 26.28 -10.71 9.24
CA ARG A 84 26.75 -9.36 9.61
C ARG A 84 27.71 -9.38 10.81
N GLN A 85 27.48 -10.24 11.79
CA GLN A 85 28.40 -10.41 12.93
C GLN A 85 29.73 -11.02 12.51
N ASN A 86 29.71 -12.09 11.70
CA ASN A 86 30.91 -12.75 11.20
C ASN A 86 31.74 -11.80 10.33
N TYR A 87 31.11 -10.98 9.48
CA TYR A 87 31.82 -10.00 8.66
C TYR A 87 32.55 -8.95 9.48
N ARG A 88 31.96 -8.46 10.58
CA ARG A 88 32.67 -7.53 11.48
C ARG A 88 33.91 -8.17 12.10
N ARG A 89 33.81 -9.43 12.50
CA ARG A 89 34.94 -10.21 13.03
C ARG A 89 36.01 -10.46 11.97
N HIS A 90 35.60 -10.78 10.74
CA HIS A 90 36.50 -10.90 9.58
C HIS A 90 37.30 -9.63 9.32
N LEU A 91 36.64 -8.46 9.36
CA LEU A 91 37.32 -7.16 9.24
C LEU A 91 38.31 -6.86 10.38
N MET A 92 38.15 -7.52 11.53
CA MET A 92 39.09 -7.44 12.67
C MET A 92 40.21 -8.47 12.59
N GLY A 93 40.32 -9.22 11.49
CA GLY A 93 41.36 -10.25 11.29
C GLY A 93 41.07 -11.57 12.00
N GLU A 94 39.85 -11.76 12.55
CA GLU A 94 39.48 -13.02 13.17
C GLU A 94 39.08 -14.07 12.12
N SER A 95 39.49 -15.31 12.34
CA SER A 95 39.01 -16.44 11.53
C SER A 95 37.52 -16.67 11.76
N THR A 96 36.75 -16.68 10.67
CA THR A 96 35.31 -16.96 10.68
C THR A 96 34.93 -17.92 9.55
N ALA A 97 33.74 -18.51 9.65
CA ALA A 97 33.17 -19.32 8.57
C ALA A 97 32.79 -18.50 7.32
N LEU A 98 32.94 -17.17 7.33
CA LEU A 98 32.64 -16.29 6.23
C LEU A 98 33.93 -16.01 5.44
N ASN A 99 34.18 -16.82 4.41
CA ASN A 99 35.32 -16.66 3.50
C ASN A 99 35.03 -15.70 2.34
N GLU A 100 36.06 -15.36 1.56
CA GLU A 100 35.96 -14.40 0.44
C GLU A 100 34.92 -14.78 -0.62
N THR A 101 34.79 -16.08 -0.94
CA THR A 101 33.79 -16.57 -1.91
C THR A 101 32.37 -16.35 -1.39
N ARG A 102 32.12 -16.59 -0.09
CA ARG A 102 30.83 -16.33 0.56
C ARG A 102 30.51 -14.84 0.65
N ILE A 103 31.52 -14.00 0.88
CA ILE A 103 31.37 -12.54 0.88
C ILE A 103 30.99 -12.06 -0.52
N THR A 104 31.69 -12.54 -1.54
CA THR A 104 31.44 -12.20 -2.94
C THR A 104 30.03 -12.61 -3.37
N ALA A 105 29.59 -13.83 -3.03
CA ALA A 105 28.23 -14.29 -3.31
C ALA A 105 27.15 -13.38 -2.70
N LEU A 106 27.37 -12.90 -1.46
CA LEU A 106 26.46 -11.95 -0.80
C LEU A 106 26.53 -10.55 -1.44
N ASN A 107 27.70 -10.07 -1.84
CA ASN A 107 27.85 -8.80 -2.54
C ASN A 107 27.12 -8.79 -3.88
N ASN A 108 27.19 -9.89 -4.63
CA ASN A 108 26.57 -10.01 -5.96
C ASN A 108 25.04 -9.87 -5.92
N ILE A 109 24.40 -10.24 -4.81
CA ILE A 109 22.96 -10.06 -4.60
C ILE A 109 22.62 -8.75 -3.88
N GLY A 110 23.57 -7.82 -3.76
CA GLY A 110 23.36 -6.52 -3.11
C GLY A 110 23.14 -6.62 -1.60
N PHE A 111 23.78 -7.60 -0.93
CA PHE A 111 23.67 -7.74 0.51
C PHE A 111 24.32 -6.58 1.26
N VAL A 112 23.60 -6.08 2.27
CA VAL A 112 24.03 -4.93 3.07
C VAL A 112 24.64 -5.41 4.39
N TRP A 113 25.96 -5.29 4.51
CA TRP A 113 26.76 -5.75 5.65
C TRP A 113 26.64 -4.88 6.90
N ASN A 114 26.80 -3.57 6.74
CA ASN A 114 26.77 -2.63 7.83
C ASN A 114 25.54 -1.74 7.68
N THR A 115 24.58 -1.91 8.57
CA THR A 115 23.37 -1.08 8.63
C THR A 115 23.62 0.28 9.29
N THR A 116 24.79 0.46 9.92
CA THR A 116 25.15 1.62 10.75
C THR A 116 26.04 2.64 10.00
N SER A 117 26.79 2.20 8.98
CA SER A 117 27.57 3.08 8.07
C SER A 117 26.73 3.67 6.93
N ILE A 118 25.45 3.32 6.87
CA ILE A 118 24.50 3.88 5.93
C ILE A 118 23.87 5.09 6.63
N PRO A 119 23.81 6.28 6.02
CA PRO A 119 23.26 7.47 6.66
C PRO A 119 21.88 7.18 7.27
N LEU A 120 21.84 7.15 8.61
CA LEU A 120 20.80 6.52 9.43
C LEU A 120 19.41 7.15 9.33
N LYS A 121 19.26 8.29 8.65
CA LYS A 121 17.97 8.99 8.57
C LYS A 121 17.18 8.68 7.30
N SER A 122 17.82 8.36 6.18
CA SER A 122 17.12 8.15 4.90
C SER A 122 16.83 6.68 4.61
N THR A 123 17.81 5.78 4.78
CA THR A 123 17.69 4.42 4.23
C THR A 123 16.85 3.46 5.05
N HIS A 124 16.83 3.49 6.39
CA HIS A 124 15.99 2.54 7.14
C HIS A 124 14.49 2.83 6.92
N ARG A 125 14.11 4.11 6.84
CA ARG A 125 12.76 4.54 6.48
C ARG A 125 12.46 4.33 5.00
N GLU A 126 13.43 4.51 4.12
CA GLU A 126 13.30 4.18 2.69
C GLU A 126 13.03 2.69 2.52
N ASN A 127 13.86 1.83 3.08
CA ASN A 127 13.72 0.39 2.98
C ASN A 127 12.43 -0.13 3.65
N ALA A 128 12.02 0.46 4.78
CA ALA A 128 10.73 0.14 5.38
C ALA A 128 9.54 0.57 4.49
N TRP A 129 9.62 1.76 3.87
CA TRP A 129 8.57 2.22 2.94
C TRP A 129 8.52 1.33 1.69
N GLN A 130 9.67 1.01 1.10
CA GLN A 130 9.78 0.12 -0.07
C GLN A 130 9.23 -1.29 0.23
N SER A 131 9.53 -1.86 1.40
CA SER A 131 8.96 -3.15 1.79
C SER A 131 7.43 -3.12 1.90
N MET A 132 6.85 -2.07 2.49
CA MET A 132 5.40 -1.92 2.57
C MET A 132 4.77 -1.65 1.20
N TYR A 133 5.44 -0.87 0.35
CA TYR A 133 5.03 -0.62 -1.03
C TYR A 133 4.99 -1.91 -1.86
N HIS A 134 6.00 -2.77 -1.77
CA HIS A 134 5.99 -4.09 -2.43
C HIS A 134 4.89 -5.01 -1.89
N GLN A 135 4.67 -5.02 -0.58
CA GLN A 135 3.53 -5.74 -0.01
C GLN A 135 2.19 -5.23 -0.54
N LEU A 136 2.06 -3.92 -0.78
CA LEU A 136 0.86 -3.33 -1.38
C LEU A 136 0.70 -3.74 -2.86
N ILE A 137 1.78 -3.81 -3.63
CA ILE A 137 1.76 -4.33 -5.00
C ILE A 137 1.24 -5.77 -5.02
N GLU A 138 1.78 -6.62 -4.16
CA GLU A 138 1.35 -8.03 -4.10
C GLU A 138 -0.11 -8.15 -3.64
N PHE A 139 -0.51 -7.36 -2.65
CA PHE A 139 -1.91 -7.29 -2.23
C PHE A 139 -2.82 -6.89 -3.40
N ARG A 140 -2.45 -5.86 -4.17
CA ARG A 140 -3.20 -5.42 -5.36
C ARG A 140 -3.24 -6.52 -6.42
N ARG A 141 -2.12 -7.21 -6.66
CA ARG A 141 -2.05 -8.32 -7.63
C ARG A 141 -3.07 -9.42 -7.30
N ILE A 142 -3.22 -9.75 -6.02
CA ILE A 142 -4.16 -10.79 -5.56
C ILE A 142 -5.61 -10.29 -5.51
N ASN A 143 -5.85 -9.05 -5.06
CA ASN A 143 -7.20 -8.55 -4.76
C ASN A 143 -7.78 -7.61 -5.83
N GLY A 144 -6.99 -7.22 -6.84
CA GLY A 144 -7.36 -6.23 -7.85
C GLY A 144 -7.42 -4.77 -7.36
N HIS A 145 -7.18 -4.51 -6.07
CA HIS A 145 -7.27 -3.16 -5.48
C HIS A 145 -6.33 -2.94 -4.30
N CYS A 146 -6.12 -1.68 -3.90
CA CYS A 146 -5.27 -1.29 -2.76
C CYS A 146 -6.05 -1.09 -1.43
N ARG A 147 -7.29 -1.59 -1.33
CA ARG A 147 -8.13 -1.48 -0.12
C ARG A 147 -7.76 -2.52 0.92
N VAL A 148 -6.62 -2.31 1.58
CA VAL A 148 -6.09 -3.21 2.61
C VAL A 148 -6.87 -3.04 3.93
N PRO A 149 -7.29 -4.13 4.61
CA PRO A 149 -7.92 -4.06 5.93
C PRO A 149 -7.03 -3.37 6.98
N SER A 150 -7.59 -2.38 7.69
CA SER A 150 -6.86 -1.52 8.64
C SER A 150 -6.31 -2.25 9.88
N ALA A 151 -6.80 -3.44 10.19
CA ALA A 151 -6.29 -4.28 11.28
C ALA A 151 -4.89 -4.85 11.03
N THR A 152 -4.41 -4.80 9.78
CA THR A 152 -3.08 -5.32 9.39
C THR A 152 -2.01 -4.23 9.43
N MET A 153 -0.74 -4.62 9.56
CA MET A 153 0.39 -3.67 9.49
C MET A 153 0.41 -2.90 8.16
N LEU A 154 0.17 -3.60 7.04
CA LEU A 154 0.05 -2.98 5.72
C LEU A 154 -1.14 -2.02 5.66
N GLY A 155 -2.29 -2.38 6.26
CA GLY A 155 -3.47 -1.52 6.34
C GLY A 155 -3.22 -0.25 7.14
N GLN A 156 -2.54 -0.33 8.28
CA GLN A 156 -2.13 0.83 9.07
C GLN A 156 -1.17 1.72 8.28
N TRP A 157 -0.22 1.13 7.54
CA TRP A 157 0.68 1.86 6.67
C TRP A 157 -0.05 2.58 5.52
N VAL A 158 -1.04 1.93 4.89
CA VAL A 158 -1.91 2.54 3.86
C VAL A 158 -2.69 3.72 4.43
N VAL A 159 -3.28 3.58 5.62
CA VAL A 159 -3.99 4.66 6.32
C VAL A 159 -3.04 5.84 6.58
N ARG A 160 -1.80 5.55 6.99
CA ARG A 160 -0.76 6.57 7.20
C ARG A 160 -0.43 7.32 5.89
N GLN A 161 -0.31 6.63 4.75
CA GLN A 161 -0.04 7.30 3.46
C GLN A 161 -1.18 8.27 3.10
N ARG A 162 -2.44 7.82 3.23
CA ARG A 162 -3.62 8.67 2.98
C ARG A 162 -3.69 9.88 3.92
N PHE A 163 -3.29 9.72 5.17
CA PHE A 163 -3.21 10.82 6.12
C PHE A 163 -2.14 11.84 5.72
N LEU A 164 -0.92 11.39 5.41
CA LEU A 164 0.19 12.26 5.01
C LEU A 164 -0.14 13.05 3.73
N TYR A 165 -0.79 12.40 2.78
CA TYR A 165 -1.22 13.06 1.54
C TYR A 165 -2.22 14.19 1.79
N ARG A 166 -3.19 13.98 2.69
CA ARG A 166 -4.21 14.99 3.04
C ARG A 166 -3.63 16.19 3.79
N GLN A 167 -2.57 15.99 4.56
CA GLN A 167 -1.96 17.05 5.40
C GLN A 167 -0.98 17.95 4.64
N ASN A 168 -1.01 17.92 3.30
CA ASN A 168 0.01 18.49 2.42
C ASN A 168 1.39 17.80 2.62
N PRO A 169 1.85 16.99 1.65
CA PRO A 169 3.04 16.16 1.84
C PRO A 169 4.36 16.95 1.90
N VAL A 170 4.37 18.26 1.66
CA VAL A 170 5.60 19.09 1.64
C VAL A 170 6.36 18.98 2.96
N GLY A 171 7.62 18.53 2.89
CA GLY A 171 8.47 18.30 4.06
C GLY A 171 8.14 17.04 4.88
N SER A 172 7.14 16.26 4.46
CA SER A 172 6.78 14.99 5.10
C SER A 172 7.62 13.82 4.59
N SER A 173 7.46 12.64 5.20
CA SER A 173 8.06 11.40 4.69
C SER A 173 7.40 10.89 3.41
N LEU A 174 6.29 11.47 2.96
CA LEU A 174 5.64 11.09 1.70
C LEU A 174 6.19 11.99 0.58
N THR A 175 7.35 11.61 0.05
CA THR A 175 8.03 12.36 -1.03
C THR A 175 7.26 12.27 -2.35
N ASP A 176 7.54 13.18 -3.29
CA ASP A 176 6.94 13.16 -4.63
C ASP A 176 7.19 11.85 -5.38
N GLU A 177 8.36 11.26 -5.18
CA GLU A 177 8.69 9.91 -5.69
C GLU A 177 7.71 8.86 -5.17
N ARG A 178 7.44 8.85 -3.87
CA ARG A 178 6.53 7.89 -3.22
C ARG A 178 5.08 8.10 -3.66
N ILE A 179 4.69 9.35 -3.89
CA ILE A 179 3.38 9.69 -4.46
C ILE A 179 3.27 9.15 -5.88
N ARG A 180 4.30 9.35 -6.71
CA ARG A 180 4.34 8.83 -8.09
C ARG A 180 4.21 7.30 -8.12
N LEU A 181 5.01 6.60 -7.32
CA LEU A 181 4.96 5.14 -7.20
C LEU A 181 3.56 4.64 -6.79
N LEU A 182 2.92 5.30 -5.81
CA LEU A 182 1.56 4.95 -5.40
C LEU A 182 0.53 5.24 -6.50
N ASN A 183 0.69 6.33 -7.25
CA ASN A 183 -0.18 6.66 -8.39
C ASN A 183 -0.07 5.62 -9.51
N ASP A 184 1.14 5.12 -9.81
CA ASP A 184 1.38 4.13 -10.88
C ASP A 184 0.64 2.81 -10.62
N ILE A 185 0.40 2.47 -9.35
CA ILE A 185 -0.39 1.29 -8.97
C ILE A 185 -1.89 1.62 -8.78
N ASN A 186 -2.35 2.79 -9.22
CA ASN A 186 -3.71 3.29 -9.08
C ASN A 186 -4.20 3.29 -7.62
N PHE A 187 -3.34 3.72 -6.70
CA PHE A 187 -3.65 3.79 -5.28
C PHE A 187 -4.78 4.78 -4.97
N GLN A 188 -5.83 4.31 -4.29
CA GLN A 188 -6.93 5.18 -3.88
C GLN A 188 -6.51 5.99 -2.64
N TRP A 189 -6.17 7.27 -2.83
CA TRP A 189 -5.85 8.23 -1.77
C TRP A 189 -7.06 8.55 -0.88
N THR A 190 -8.24 8.56 -1.47
CA THR A 190 -9.51 8.77 -0.77
C THR A 190 -10.14 7.42 -0.43
N THR A 191 -10.79 7.33 0.73
CA THR A 191 -11.57 6.13 1.07
C THR A 191 -13.02 6.32 0.64
N ARG A 192 -13.77 5.22 0.46
CA ARG A 192 -15.22 5.31 0.17
C ARG A 192 -15.98 6.13 1.21
N SER A 193 -15.60 6.05 2.48
CA SER A 193 -16.22 6.87 3.52
C SER A 193 -15.92 8.36 3.37
N GLU A 194 -14.75 8.72 2.83
CA GLU A 194 -14.37 10.11 2.56
C GLU A 194 -15.04 10.60 1.27
N GLU A 195 -15.13 9.76 0.24
CA GLU A 195 -15.87 10.06 -0.99
C GLU A 195 -17.35 10.38 -0.68
N LEU A 196 -18.02 9.52 0.10
CA LEU A 196 -19.40 9.73 0.52
C LEU A 196 -19.56 10.97 1.41
N TRP A 197 -18.58 11.24 2.29
CA TRP A 197 -18.59 12.46 3.09
C TRP A 197 -18.53 13.71 2.18
N ASN A 198 -17.61 13.73 1.22
CA ASN A 198 -17.45 14.84 0.29
C ASN A 198 -18.67 15.03 -0.61
N GLU A 199 -19.31 13.93 -1.03
CA GLU A 199 -20.57 13.95 -1.76
C GLU A 199 -21.69 14.61 -0.95
N HIS A 200 -21.94 14.15 0.27
CA HIS A 200 -22.96 14.78 1.12
C HIS A 200 -22.63 16.23 1.49
N MET A 201 -21.35 16.57 1.65
CA MET A 201 -20.94 17.96 1.85
C MET A 201 -21.19 18.83 0.60
N ARG A 202 -21.11 18.28 -0.60
CA ARG A 202 -21.50 18.98 -1.84
C ARG A 202 -23.02 19.17 -1.88
N GLU A 203 -23.79 18.13 -1.63
CA GLU A 203 -25.26 18.19 -1.56
C GLU A 203 -25.75 19.19 -0.50
N MET A 204 -25.10 19.26 0.66
CA MET A 204 -25.39 20.26 1.70
C MET A 204 -25.15 21.70 1.23
N ARG A 205 -24.08 21.94 0.47
CA ARG A 205 -23.78 23.27 -0.09
C ARG A 205 -24.81 23.66 -1.16
N GLU A 206 -25.19 22.72 -2.01
CA GLU A 206 -26.26 22.90 -3.01
C GLU A 206 -27.60 23.19 -2.34
N PHE A 207 -27.97 22.43 -1.30
CA PHE A 207 -29.17 22.69 -0.52
C PHE A 207 -29.17 24.10 0.07
N LYS A 208 -28.05 24.53 0.69
CA LYS A 208 -27.92 25.88 1.24
C LYS A 208 -28.04 26.94 0.16
N GLN A 209 -27.43 26.74 -1.00
CA GLN A 209 -27.52 27.68 -2.12
C GLN A 209 -28.97 27.84 -2.60
N GLN A 210 -29.73 26.75 -2.67
CA GLN A 210 -31.12 26.77 -3.14
C GLN A 210 -32.11 27.34 -2.11
N ASN A 211 -31.89 27.10 -0.82
CA ASN A 211 -32.85 27.42 0.24
C ASN A 211 -32.44 28.63 1.10
N GLY A 212 -31.19 29.10 0.97
CA GLY A 212 -30.63 30.17 1.81
C GLY A 212 -30.17 29.74 3.20
N HIS A 213 -30.42 28.48 3.60
CA HIS A 213 -30.08 27.95 4.92
C HIS A 213 -29.64 26.48 4.86
N ALA A 214 -28.92 25.99 5.88
CA ALA A 214 -28.46 24.59 5.98
C ALA A 214 -29.38 23.70 6.85
N LEU A 215 -30.67 24.01 6.89
CA LEU A 215 -31.68 23.24 7.64
C LEU A 215 -32.40 22.23 6.74
N VAL A 216 -31.76 21.09 6.51
CA VAL A 216 -32.39 20.02 5.72
C VAL A 216 -33.59 19.43 6.50
N PRO A 217 -34.79 19.34 5.89
CA PRO A 217 -35.96 18.70 6.50
C PRO A 217 -35.71 17.22 6.78
N ARG A 218 -36.32 16.69 7.85
CA ARG A 218 -36.15 15.27 8.26
C ARG A 218 -36.56 14.29 7.16
N ASN A 219 -37.59 14.62 6.39
CA ASN A 219 -38.11 13.84 5.28
C ASN A 219 -38.01 14.66 4.00
N TYR A 220 -36.79 15.01 3.57
CA TYR A 220 -36.57 15.81 2.37
C TYR A 220 -36.80 14.94 1.12
N PRO A 221 -37.93 15.10 0.39
CA PRO A 221 -38.29 14.15 -0.66
C PRO A 221 -37.39 14.25 -1.89
N GLN A 222 -36.81 15.42 -2.15
CA GLN A 222 -35.90 15.64 -3.29
C GLN A 222 -34.56 14.93 -3.09
N ASN A 223 -34.11 14.74 -1.84
CA ASN A 223 -32.93 13.94 -1.53
C ASN A 223 -33.06 13.23 -0.17
N PRO A 224 -33.69 12.04 -0.15
CA PRO A 224 -33.86 11.25 1.07
C PRO A 224 -32.55 10.73 1.67
N GLN A 225 -31.51 10.55 0.84
CA GLN A 225 -30.19 10.11 1.30
C GLN A 225 -29.52 11.22 2.13
N LEU A 226 -29.59 12.47 1.65
CA LEU A 226 -29.11 13.63 2.38
C LEU A 226 -29.84 13.80 3.72
N SER A 227 -31.17 13.67 3.78
CA SER A 227 -31.90 13.83 5.05
C SER A 227 -31.54 12.75 6.07
N ALA A 228 -31.35 11.50 5.64
CA ALA A 228 -30.88 10.41 6.48
C ALA A 228 -29.44 10.64 6.98
N TRP A 229 -28.58 11.15 6.11
CA TRP A 229 -27.20 11.50 6.47
C TRP A 229 -27.14 12.63 7.49
N VAL A 230 -27.91 13.70 7.30
CA VAL A 230 -28.04 14.83 8.25
C VAL A 230 -28.53 14.35 9.61
N ALA A 231 -29.56 13.50 9.65
CA ALA A 231 -30.06 12.91 10.89
C ALA A 231 -28.96 12.09 11.62
N THR A 232 -28.14 11.37 10.86
CA THR A 232 -26.99 10.62 11.40
C THR A 232 -25.93 11.55 12.00
N GLN A 233 -25.62 12.68 11.36
CA GLN A 233 -24.65 13.65 11.90
C GLN A 233 -25.14 14.27 13.21
N ARG A 234 -26.42 14.68 13.27
CA ARG A 234 -27.03 15.19 14.51
C ARG A 234 -26.98 14.17 15.65
N LYS A 235 -27.29 12.90 15.37
CA LYS A 235 -27.18 11.80 16.35
C LYS A 235 -25.74 11.61 16.84
N ASN A 236 -24.76 11.60 15.93
CA ASN A 236 -23.36 11.43 16.27
C ASN A 236 -22.79 12.63 17.06
N TYR A 237 -23.24 13.84 16.76
CA TYR A 237 -22.89 15.04 17.52
C TYR A 237 -23.46 15.01 18.93
N LYS A 238 -24.74 14.64 19.10
CA LYS A 238 -25.33 14.43 20.43
C LYS A 238 -24.55 13.40 21.24
N ARG A 239 -24.18 12.26 20.64
CA ARG A 239 -23.33 11.25 21.30
C ARG A 239 -22.00 11.84 21.77
N ARG A 240 -21.38 12.69 20.96
CA ARG A 240 -20.14 13.37 21.30
C ARG A 240 -20.32 14.30 22.50
N LEU A 241 -21.40 15.09 22.54
CA LEU A 241 -21.73 15.95 23.69
C LEU A 241 -22.01 15.14 24.96
N ASP A 242 -22.65 13.98 24.83
CA ASP A 242 -22.89 13.04 25.94
C ASP A 242 -21.59 12.31 26.41
N GLY A 243 -20.42 12.62 25.84
CA GLY A 243 -19.15 11.94 26.14
C GLY A 243 -19.05 10.50 25.61
N LYS A 244 -19.99 10.07 24.75
CA LYS A 244 -20.01 8.72 24.17
C LYS A 244 -19.11 8.66 22.92
N PRO A 245 -18.56 7.47 22.57
CA PRO A 245 -17.83 7.29 21.33
C PRO A 245 -18.66 7.73 20.12
N SER A 246 -18.07 8.52 19.23
CA SER A 246 -18.72 9.06 18.03
C SER A 246 -17.75 9.00 16.84
N PRO A 247 -18.21 8.59 15.64
CA PRO A 247 -17.40 8.59 14.42
C PRO A 247 -17.22 9.99 13.81
N LEU A 248 -17.82 11.01 14.42
CA LEU A 248 -17.74 12.39 13.96
C LEU A 248 -16.48 13.06 14.53
N SER A 249 -15.48 13.26 13.65
CA SER A 249 -14.21 13.90 14.02
C SER A 249 -14.37 15.41 14.22
N VAL A 250 -13.37 16.04 14.84
CA VAL A 250 -13.37 17.50 15.08
C VAL A 250 -13.37 18.28 13.75
N GLU A 251 -12.64 17.78 12.77
CA GLU A 251 -12.54 18.35 11.42
C GLU A 251 -13.91 18.31 10.72
N ARG A 252 -14.61 17.17 10.81
CA ARG A 252 -15.96 17.02 10.26
C ARG A 252 -17.00 17.92 10.92
N VAL A 253 -16.85 18.18 12.22
CA VAL A 253 -17.69 19.17 12.92
C VAL A 253 -17.40 20.56 12.35
N ARG A 254 -16.13 20.94 12.24
CA ARG A 254 -15.72 22.25 11.70
C ARG A 254 -16.24 22.47 10.27
N GLU A 255 -16.09 21.47 9.39
CA GLU A 255 -16.58 21.56 8.01
C GLU A 255 -18.09 21.80 7.92
N LEU A 256 -18.86 21.20 8.84
CA LEU A 256 -20.30 21.40 8.94
C LEU A 256 -20.64 22.78 9.55
N ASP A 257 -19.90 23.23 10.56
CA ASP A 257 -20.05 24.56 11.15
C ASP A 257 -19.80 25.67 10.12
N GLU A 258 -18.78 25.52 9.25
CA GLU A 258 -18.43 26.47 8.20
C GLU A 258 -19.58 26.69 7.19
N ILE A 259 -20.39 25.67 6.95
CA ILE A 259 -21.58 25.81 6.08
C ILE A 259 -22.82 26.28 6.86
N GLY A 260 -22.71 26.55 8.16
CA GLY A 260 -23.83 26.96 9.02
C GLY A 260 -24.77 25.80 9.36
N PHE A 261 -24.25 24.57 9.44
CA PHE A 261 -25.03 23.39 9.76
C PHE A 261 -25.66 23.51 11.15
N VAL A 262 -26.96 23.23 11.24
CA VAL A 262 -27.69 23.29 12.50
C VAL A 262 -27.75 21.90 13.14
N TRP A 263 -27.00 21.75 14.23
CA TRP A 263 -26.88 20.51 15.00
C TRP A 263 -28.14 20.17 15.80
N SER A 264 -28.83 21.17 16.33
CA SER A 264 -30.13 21.01 16.96
C SER A 264 -31.04 22.21 16.69
N TYR A 265 -32.35 21.97 16.67
CA TYR A 265 -33.34 23.04 16.55
C TYR A 265 -33.27 24.06 17.72
N TRP A 266 -32.70 23.65 18.86
CA TRP A 266 -32.44 24.53 20.00
C TRP A 266 -31.29 25.51 19.73
N ASP A 267 -30.24 25.07 19.03
CA ASP A 267 -29.10 25.94 18.64
C ASP A 267 -29.54 27.05 17.67
N HIS A 268 -30.49 26.76 16.78
CA HIS A 268 -31.07 27.76 15.86
C HIS A 268 -31.85 28.86 16.60
N ASN A 269 -32.68 28.50 17.57
CA ASN A 269 -33.42 29.48 18.38
C ASN A 269 -32.50 30.30 19.29
N PHE A 270 -31.38 29.74 19.76
CA PHE A 270 -30.43 30.46 20.60
C PHE A 270 -29.65 31.53 19.82
N MET A 271 -29.30 31.27 18.55
CA MET A 271 -28.61 32.26 17.71
C MET A 271 -29.57 33.29 17.09
N ALA A 272 -30.80 32.91 16.74
CA ALA A 272 -31.82 33.87 16.28
C ALA A 272 -32.20 34.87 17.39
N ALA A 273 -32.33 34.41 18.64
CA ALA A 273 -32.69 35.27 19.78
C ALA A 273 -31.59 36.25 20.23
N GLN A 274 -30.34 36.08 19.78
CA GLN A 274 -29.27 37.06 20.03
C GLN A 274 -29.20 38.15 18.95
N ASN A 275 -29.60 37.88 17.71
CA ASN A 275 -29.67 38.89 16.65
C ASN A 275 -30.87 39.83 16.81
N ASP A 276 -32.01 39.35 17.31
CA ASP A 276 -33.18 40.19 17.61
C ASP A 276 -33.02 41.06 18.88
N ARG A 277 -31.89 40.96 19.59
CA ARG A 277 -31.54 41.85 20.72
C ARG A 277 -30.57 42.98 20.34
N LEU A 278 -30.16 43.05 19.06
CA LEU A 278 -29.25 44.06 18.54
C LEU A 278 -29.84 44.87 17.36
N LEU A 279 -31.14 44.78 17.15
CA LEU A 279 -31.95 45.71 16.35
C LEU A 279 -33.02 46.35 17.26
#